data_AF-A0A916H8I7-F1
#
_entry.id   AF-A0A916H8I7-F1
#
_cell.length_a   1.000
_cell.length_b   1.000
_cell.length_c   1.000
_cell.angle_alpha   90.00
_cell.angle_beta   90.00
_cell.angle_gamma   90.00
#
_symmetry.space_group_name_H-M   'P 1'
#
loop_
_entity.id
_entity.type
_entity.pdbx_description
1 polymer ?
#
loop_
_entity_poly.entity_id
_entity_poly.type
_entity_poly.pdbx_seq_one_letter_code
_entity_poly.pdbx_strand_id
1 'polypeptide(L)'
;MLFFCVFCPFVLFSQETPNTQSLIELQQLSHQILKEGTDPEKDSLNVVFKNNIQSILTNAKFFSYPFDELKTIARFTSTDKQVRIFNWHIPYSDGTFSYHAFVVKKNNTENKVEVFELTDNKTNLKNIENSTLKNTQWFGAHYYNLIEVKNGKQTYYTLLGWDGNNLLTNRKVIEVLYFNNNNELLLGASIFKSKQKPQKRYLFEYADEANFTLNYNEKERCIIFDHLSPISSGLKDVKAYHVPDGSFDAFKLEKGKWIFISDYDARLEKNIKDKFYKLEKTPQPNK
;
A
#
# COMPACT_ATOMS: atom_id res chain seq x y z
N MET A 1 -15.36 -53.73 -30.32
CA MET A 1 -14.51 -53.01 -29.35
C MET A 1 -15.43 -52.11 -28.54
N LEU A 2 -15.86 -52.53 -27.34
CA LEU A 2 -16.76 -51.72 -26.49
C LEU A 2 -15.94 -50.60 -25.83
N PHE A 3 -16.31 -49.35 -26.10
CA PHE A 3 -15.71 -48.17 -25.47
C PHE A 3 -16.42 -47.91 -24.14
N PHE A 4 -15.71 -48.13 -23.02
CA PHE A 4 -16.18 -47.81 -21.68
C PHE A 4 -15.84 -46.33 -21.40
N CYS A 5 -16.82 -45.43 -21.51
CA CYS A 5 -16.66 -44.04 -21.10
C CYS A 5 -16.74 -43.96 -19.57
N VAL A 6 -15.59 -43.82 -18.91
CA VAL A 6 -15.51 -43.52 -17.48
C VAL A 6 -15.93 -42.07 -17.27
N PHE A 7 -17.17 -41.88 -16.79
CA PHE A 7 -17.65 -40.59 -16.30
C PHE A 7 -16.93 -40.29 -14.98
N CYS A 8 -15.94 -39.40 -15.02
CA CYS A 8 -15.32 -38.84 -13.83
C CYS A 8 -16.25 -37.75 -13.29
N PRO A 9 -16.85 -37.90 -12.09
CA PRO A 9 -17.72 -36.88 -11.52
C PRO A 9 -16.90 -35.60 -11.26
N PHE A 10 -17.22 -34.53 -11.98
CA PHE A 10 -16.78 -33.19 -11.64
C PHE A 10 -17.42 -32.82 -10.29
N VAL A 11 -16.63 -32.86 -9.22
CA VAL A 11 -17.03 -32.28 -7.94
C VAL A 11 -17.03 -30.76 -8.12
N LEU A 12 -18.22 -30.19 -8.33
CA LEU A 12 -18.44 -28.76 -8.26
C LEU A 12 -18.27 -28.33 -6.79
N PHE A 13 -17.10 -27.85 -6.44
CA PHE A 13 -16.91 -27.13 -5.18
C PHE A 13 -17.62 -25.77 -5.30
N SER A 14 -18.76 -25.63 -4.63
CA SER A 14 -19.35 -24.31 -4.38
C SER A 14 -18.39 -23.51 -3.50
N GLN A 15 -17.93 -22.35 -3.96
CA GLN A 15 -17.16 -21.44 -3.11
C GLN A 15 -18.13 -20.75 -2.16
N GLU A 16 -17.98 -20.97 -0.85
CA GLU A 16 -18.71 -20.20 0.15
C GLU A 16 -18.29 -18.72 0.06
N THR A 17 -19.26 -17.84 -0.19
CA THR A 17 -19.07 -16.39 -0.18
C THR A 17 -19.43 -15.81 1.19
N PRO A 18 -18.88 -14.63 1.56
CA PRO A 18 -19.42 -13.87 2.66
C PRO A 18 -20.91 -13.61 2.46
N ASN A 19 -21.64 -13.36 3.56
CA ASN A 19 -23.05 -13.02 3.49
C ASN A 19 -23.26 -11.83 2.54
N THR A 20 -24.10 -12.02 1.52
CA THR A 20 -24.34 -11.03 0.46
C THR A 20 -24.82 -9.70 1.03
N GLN A 21 -25.67 -9.70 2.06
CA GLN A 21 -26.15 -8.48 2.69
C GLN A 21 -25.01 -7.71 3.37
N SER A 22 -24.13 -8.42 4.08
CA SER A 22 -22.94 -7.81 4.72
C SER A 22 -21.99 -7.20 3.70
N LEU A 23 -21.84 -7.81 2.52
CA LEU A 23 -21.01 -7.27 1.43
C LEU A 23 -21.63 -6.01 0.80
N ILE A 24 -22.95 -6.00 0.58
CA ILE A 24 -23.68 -4.83 0.10
C ILE A 24 -23.54 -3.68 1.09
N GLU A 25 -23.71 -3.96 2.38
CA GLU A 25 -23.56 -2.96 3.45
C GLU A 25 -22.14 -2.39 3.49
N LEU A 26 -21.10 -3.24 3.41
CA LEU A 26 -19.71 -2.77 3.32
C LEU A 26 -19.48 -1.87 2.11
N GLN A 27 -20.00 -2.24 0.95
CA GLN A 27 -19.88 -1.44 -0.25
C GLN A 27 -20.55 -0.07 -0.06
N GLN A 28 -21.78 -0.03 0.46
CA GLN A 28 -22.51 1.21 0.74
C GLN A 28 -21.76 2.11 1.71
N LEU A 29 -21.35 1.58 2.87
CA LEU A 29 -20.59 2.32 3.87
C LEU A 29 -19.29 2.89 3.29
N SER A 30 -18.55 2.07 2.54
CA SER A 30 -17.28 2.49 1.93
C SER A 30 -17.45 3.63 0.90
N HIS A 31 -18.61 3.71 0.24
CA HIS A 31 -18.94 4.81 -0.66
C HIS A 31 -19.37 6.06 0.10
N GLN A 32 -20.18 5.92 1.14
CA GLN A 32 -20.66 7.04 1.96
C GLN A 32 -19.50 7.76 2.67
N ILE A 33 -18.54 7.01 3.23
CA ILE A 33 -17.34 7.58 3.89
C ILE A 33 -16.58 8.56 2.98
N LEU A 34 -16.53 8.31 1.68
CA LEU A 34 -15.80 9.15 0.73
C LEU A 34 -16.62 10.31 0.15
N LYS A 35 -17.95 10.21 0.13
CA LYS A 35 -18.81 11.11 -0.65
C LYS A 35 -19.68 12.05 0.19
N GLU A 36 -20.04 11.63 1.40
CA GLU A 36 -21.16 12.23 2.12
C GLU A 36 -20.75 12.66 3.54
N GLY A 37 -21.40 13.73 4.01
CA GLY A 37 -21.38 14.12 5.41
C GLY A 37 -20.21 15.00 5.85
N THR A 38 -20.37 15.47 7.08
CA THR A 38 -19.35 16.16 7.88
C THR A 38 -18.26 15.19 8.34
N ASP A 39 -17.08 15.70 8.68
CA ASP A 39 -15.96 14.84 9.12
C ASP A 39 -16.33 13.92 10.31
N PRO A 40 -17.10 14.36 11.34
CA PRO A 40 -17.60 13.47 12.39
C PRO A 40 -18.56 12.36 11.92
N GLU A 41 -19.37 12.64 10.89
CA GLU A 41 -20.26 11.63 10.30
C GLU A 41 -19.44 10.57 9.55
N LYS A 42 -18.42 10.99 8.79
CA LYS A 42 -17.48 10.07 8.12
C LYS A 42 -16.77 9.17 9.13
N ASP A 43 -16.32 9.73 10.24
CA ASP A 43 -15.69 8.96 11.32
C ASP A 43 -16.64 7.92 11.92
N SER A 44 -17.90 8.33 12.15
CA SER A 44 -18.94 7.44 12.69
C SER A 44 -19.24 6.28 11.73
N LEU A 45 -19.38 6.56 10.43
CA LEU A 45 -19.56 5.54 9.39
C LEU A 45 -18.32 4.62 9.28
N ASN A 46 -17.12 5.18 9.41
CA ASN A 46 -15.89 4.41 9.36
C ASN A 46 -15.75 3.44 10.54
N VAL A 47 -16.21 3.79 11.74
CA VAL A 47 -16.25 2.85 12.87
C VAL A 47 -17.11 1.63 12.51
N VAL A 48 -18.29 1.84 11.93
CA VAL A 48 -19.18 0.74 11.50
C VAL A 48 -18.53 -0.09 10.38
N PHE A 49 -18.00 0.57 9.35
CA PHE A 49 -17.30 -0.11 8.24
C PHE A 49 -16.14 -0.96 8.74
N LYS A 50 -15.30 -0.40 9.62
CA LYS A 50 -14.12 -1.06 10.18
C LYS A 50 -14.50 -2.32 10.97
N ASN A 51 -15.53 -2.25 11.81
CA ASN A 51 -16.03 -3.39 12.57
C ASN A 51 -16.59 -4.48 11.63
N ASN A 52 -17.39 -4.07 10.63
CA ASN A 52 -17.99 -4.99 9.67
C ASN A 52 -16.92 -5.72 8.87
N ILE A 53 -15.93 -5.01 8.31
CA ILE A 53 -14.89 -5.65 7.49
C ILE A 53 -14.00 -6.54 8.35
N GLN A 54 -13.63 -6.12 9.56
CA GLN A 54 -12.83 -6.94 10.48
C GLN A 54 -13.50 -8.27 10.81
N SER A 55 -14.82 -8.27 11.02
CA SER A 55 -15.58 -9.49 11.31
C SER A 55 -15.49 -10.51 10.17
N ILE A 56 -15.52 -10.04 8.92
CA ILE A 56 -15.37 -10.89 7.73
C ILE A 56 -13.92 -11.36 7.59
N LEU A 57 -12.94 -10.47 7.75
CA LEU A 57 -11.52 -10.78 7.59
C LEU A 57 -10.98 -11.78 8.62
N THR A 58 -11.62 -11.87 9.79
CA THR A 58 -11.28 -12.85 10.84
C THR A 58 -11.63 -14.28 10.43
N ASN A 59 -12.52 -14.46 9.47
CA ASN A 59 -12.87 -15.78 8.95
C ASN A 59 -11.88 -16.23 7.87
N ALA A 60 -11.08 -17.25 8.19
CA ALA A 60 -10.05 -17.79 7.29
C ALA A 60 -10.59 -18.27 5.94
N LYS A 61 -11.88 -18.66 5.85
CA LYS A 61 -12.52 -19.04 4.59
C LYS A 61 -12.50 -17.92 3.56
N PHE A 62 -12.60 -16.66 4.01
CA PHE A 62 -12.63 -15.49 3.14
C PHE A 62 -11.24 -14.91 2.84
N PHE A 63 -10.17 -15.55 3.33
CA PHE A 63 -8.81 -15.09 3.04
C PHE A 63 -8.54 -15.02 1.54
N SER A 64 -9.10 -15.90 0.73
CA SER A 64 -8.88 -15.87 -0.74
C SER A 64 -10.02 -15.18 -1.50
N TYR A 65 -11.05 -14.68 -0.81
CA TYR A 65 -12.16 -13.98 -1.46
C TYR A 65 -11.65 -12.66 -2.07
N PRO A 66 -11.95 -12.33 -3.33
CA PRO A 66 -11.32 -11.20 -4.02
C PRO A 66 -11.74 -9.84 -3.47
N PHE A 67 -12.98 -9.71 -2.99
CA PHE A 67 -13.62 -8.45 -2.57
C PHE A 67 -13.71 -7.41 -3.68
N ASP A 68 -13.82 -7.80 -4.95
CA ASP A 68 -13.74 -6.88 -6.10
C ASP A 68 -14.67 -5.66 -6.01
N GLU A 69 -15.80 -5.84 -5.32
CA GLU A 69 -16.89 -4.88 -5.20
C GLU A 69 -16.53 -3.68 -4.30
N LEU A 70 -15.55 -3.82 -3.40
CA LEU A 70 -15.09 -2.73 -2.53
C LEU A 70 -14.14 -1.77 -3.25
N LYS A 71 -14.61 -1.11 -4.31
CA LYS A 71 -13.79 -0.30 -5.23
C LYS A 71 -13.09 0.90 -4.61
N THR A 72 -13.54 1.34 -3.43
CA THR A 72 -13.06 2.52 -2.71
C THR A 72 -11.88 2.23 -1.77
N ILE A 73 -11.52 0.96 -1.59
CA ILE A 73 -10.41 0.55 -0.74
C ILE A 73 -9.34 -0.16 -1.58
N ALA A 74 -8.09 0.05 -1.19
CA ALA A 74 -6.95 -0.66 -1.72
C ALA A 74 -6.87 -2.07 -1.11
N ARG A 75 -6.51 -3.05 -1.95
CA ARG A 75 -6.42 -4.46 -1.56
C ARG A 75 -5.21 -5.09 -2.23
N PHE A 76 -4.33 -5.71 -1.43
CA PHE A 76 -3.14 -6.38 -1.94
C PHE A 76 -3.04 -7.77 -1.34
N THR A 77 -2.53 -8.72 -2.13
CA THR A 77 -2.17 -10.06 -1.67
C THR A 77 -0.72 -10.29 -2.00
N SER A 78 0.08 -10.76 -1.04
CA SER A 78 1.48 -11.10 -1.29
C SER A 78 1.60 -12.25 -2.27
N THR A 79 2.72 -12.30 -3.00
CA THR A 79 2.97 -13.33 -4.01
C THR A 79 3.04 -14.75 -3.42
N ASP A 80 3.52 -14.89 -2.18
CA ASP A 80 3.50 -16.12 -1.39
C ASP A 80 2.12 -16.49 -0.80
N LYS A 81 1.11 -15.63 -1.01
CA LYS A 81 -0.26 -15.78 -0.53
C LYS A 81 -0.36 -15.92 1.00
N GLN A 82 0.62 -15.39 1.74
CA GLN A 82 0.65 -15.43 3.20
C GLN A 82 0.03 -14.18 3.84
N VAL A 83 0.03 -13.06 3.14
CA VAL A 83 -0.40 -11.76 3.66
C VAL A 83 -1.38 -11.09 2.71
N ARG A 84 -2.42 -10.50 3.27
CA ARG A 84 -3.30 -9.56 2.58
C ARG A 84 -3.38 -8.23 3.32
N ILE A 85 -3.48 -7.14 2.58
CA ILE A 85 -3.66 -5.80 3.14
C ILE A 85 -4.94 -5.21 2.57
N PHE A 86 -5.78 -4.69 3.45
CA PHE A 86 -6.96 -3.88 3.12
C PHE A 86 -6.69 -2.49 3.67
N ASN A 87 -6.73 -1.46 2.83
CA ASN A 87 -6.30 -0.13 3.22
C ASN A 87 -7.13 0.95 2.55
N TRP A 88 -7.55 1.95 3.32
CA TRP A 88 -8.35 3.07 2.86
C TRP A 88 -7.97 4.33 3.62
N HIS A 89 -8.50 5.46 3.17
CA HIS A 89 -8.30 6.74 3.82
C HIS A 89 -9.61 7.53 3.82
N ILE A 90 -9.71 8.49 4.74
CA ILE A 90 -10.82 9.45 4.82
C ILE A 90 -10.22 10.84 4.60
N PRO A 91 -10.61 11.55 3.52
CA PRO A 91 -10.25 12.95 3.35
C PRO A 91 -11.13 13.84 4.23
N TYR A 92 -10.50 14.76 4.95
CA TYR A 92 -11.18 15.74 5.80
C TYR A 92 -11.26 17.12 5.16
N SER A 93 -12.17 17.95 5.67
CA SER A 93 -12.44 19.28 5.13
C SER A 93 -11.28 20.27 5.27
N ASP A 94 -10.35 20.03 6.19
CA ASP A 94 -9.13 20.82 6.40
C ASP A 94 -7.96 20.43 5.48
N GLY A 95 -8.18 19.48 4.57
CA GLY A 95 -7.16 18.96 3.65
C GLY A 95 -6.24 17.91 4.26
N THR A 96 -6.51 17.46 5.50
CA THR A 96 -5.82 16.32 6.10
C THR A 96 -6.55 15.01 5.79
N PHE A 97 -5.94 13.90 6.20
CA PHE A 97 -6.41 12.56 5.93
C PHE A 97 -6.26 11.68 7.16
N SER A 98 -7.23 10.80 7.42
CA SER A 98 -7.01 9.64 8.28
C SER A 98 -6.81 8.37 7.46
N TYR A 99 -5.88 7.52 7.88
CA TYR A 99 -5.57 6.26 7.21
C TYR A 99 -5.95 5.08 8.07
N HIS A 100 -6.45 4.04 7.42
CA HIS A 100 -6.90 2.82 8.09
C HIS A 100 -6.42 1.61 7.31
N ALA A 101 -5.94 0.58 7.99
CA ALA A 101 -5.59 -0.67 7.34
C ALA A 101 -5.75 -1.88 8.23
N PHE A 102 -6.09 -3.01 7.61
CA PHE A 102 -5.99 -4.34 8.18
C PHE A 102 -4.96 -5.16 7.41
N VAL A 103 -4.08 -5.83 8.15
CA VAL A 103 -3.17 -6.82 7.62
C VAL A 103 -3.65 -8.19 8.09
N VAL A 104 -4.00 -9.05 7.13
CA VAL A 104 -4.45 -10.42 7.40
C VAL A 104 -3.29 -11.35 7.09
N LYS A 105 -2.84 -12.11 8.09
CA LYS A 105 -1.78 -13.12 7.95
C LYS A 105 -2.37 -14.51 8.02
N LYS A 106 -2.02 -15.36 7.07
CA LYS A 106 -2.39 -16.78 7.10
C LYS A 106 -1.54 -17.53 8.12
N ASN A 107 -2.18 -18.37 8.92
CA ASN A 107 -1.53 -19.36 9.76
C ASN A 107 -1.67 -20.72 9.06
N ASN A 108 -0.57 -21.19 8.46
CA ASN A 108 -0.58 -22.42 7.65
C ASN A 108 -0.75 -23.71 8.48
N THR A 109 -0.49 -23.68 9.79
CA THR A 109 -0.60 -24.89 10.63
C THR A 109 -2.02 -25.13 11.12
N GLU A 110 -2.83 -24.07 11.28
CA GLU A 110 -4.14 -24.18 11.95
C GLU A 110 -5.34 -23.89 11.04
N ASN A 111 -5.11 -23.62 9.74
CA ASN A 111 -6.15 -23.11 8.83
C ASN A 111 -6.90 -21.89 9.42
N LYS A 112 -6.15 -21.05 10.13
CA LYS A 112 -6.62 -19.81 10.76
C LYS A 112 -5.97 -18.61 10.07
N VAL A 113 -6.52 -17.44 10.37
CA VAL A 113 -5.92 -16.16 10.00
C VAL A 113 -5.82 -15.28 11.24
N GLU A 114 -4.82 -14.41 11.24
CA GLU A 114 -4.65 -13.37 12.24
C GLU A 114 -4.83 -12.02 11.56
N VAL A 115 -5.63 -11.16 12.19
CA VAL A 115 -5.97 -9.83 11.67
C VAL A 115 -5.31 -8.78 12.56
N PHE A 116 -4.45 -7.97 11.97
CA PHE A 116 -3.75 -6.87 12.64
C PHE A 116 -4.33 -5.54 12.15
N GLU A 117 -4.92 -4.76 13.05
CA GLU A 117 -5.29 -3.37 12.75
C GLU A 117 -4.02 -2.51 12.77
N LEU A 118 -3.81 -1.70 11.73
CA LEU A 118 -2.81 -0.64 11.73
C LEU A 118 -3.48 0.64 12.23
N THR A 119 -3.13 1.06 13.45
CA THR A 119 -3.65 2.27 14.08
C THR A 119 -2.64 3.40 13.91
N ASP A 120 -3.08 4.46 13.26
CA ASP A 120 -2.29 5.67 13.08
C ASP A 120 -1.98 6.32 14.44
N ASN A 121 -0.70 6.62 14.68
CA ASN A 121 -0.24 7.37 15.85
C ASN A 121 0.79 8.45 15.48
N LYS A 122 0.74 8.95 14.23
CA LYS A 122 1.74 9.83 13.61
C LYS A 122 2.13 11.04 14.45
N THR A 123 1.16 11.65 15.15
CA THR A 123 1.37 12.86 15.98
C THR A 123 2.35 12.64 17.14
N ASN A 124 2.50 11.41 17.62
CA ASN A 124 3.38 11.05 18.74
C ASN A 124 4.71 10.44 18.29
N LEU A 125 4.93 10.25 16.99
CA LEU A 125 6.12 9.57 16.47
C LEU A 125 7.27 10.56 16.23
N LYS A 126 8.40 10.30 16.90
CA LYS A 126 9.67 10.97 16.64
C LYS A 126 10.62 10.05 15.87
N ASN A 127 11.48 10.63 15.04
CA ASN A 127 12.50 9.90 14.26
C ASN A 127 11.94 8.74 13.43
N ILE A 128 10.76 8.94 12.83
CA ILE A 128 9.99 7.84 12.26
C ILE A 128 10.76 7.09 11.16
N GLU A 129 11.56 7.76 10.34
CA GLU A 129 12.37 7.15 9.29
C GLU A 129 13.39 6.12 9.81
N ASN A 130 13.75 6.17 11.09
CA ASN A 130 14.74 5.30 11.73
C ASN A 130 14.14 4.32 12.75
N SER A 131 12.84 4.45 13.03
CA SER A 131 12.13 3.67 14.06
C SER A 131 11.47 2.43 13.47
N THR A 132 11.52 1.33 14.23
CA THR A 132 10.66 0.16 14.00
C THR A 132 9.38 0.37 14.81
N LEU A 133 8.24 0.30 14.15
CA LEU A 133 6.93 0.60 14.71
C LEU A 133 6.13 -0.69 14.85
N LYS A 134 5.28 -0.76 15.87
CA LYS A 134 4.22 -1.76 15.96
C LYS A 134 3.01 -1.35 15.13
N ASN A 135 2.07 -2.26 14.93
CA ASN A 135 0.80 -1.97 14.26
C ASN A 135 -0.01 -0.85 14.97
N THR A 136 0.15 -0.67 16.28
CA THR A 136 -0.50 0.41 17.06
C THR A 136 0.24 1.76 17.02
N GLN A 137 1.33 1.83 16.25
CA GLN A 137 2.18 3.01 16.10
C GLN A 137 2.40 3.31 14.62
N TRP A 138 1.41 3.02 13.78
CA TRP A 138 1.56 3.13 12.35
C TRP A 138 1.68 4.60 11.92
N PHE A 139 2.44 4.85 10.85
CA PHE A 139 2.61 6.19 10.28
C PHE A 139 1.33 6.72 9.61
N GLY A 140 0.50 5.82 9.07
CA GLY A 140 -0.63 6.17 8.22
C GLY A 140 -0.18 6.46 6.78
N ALA A 141 -0.66 5.65 5.83
CA ALA A 141 -0.51 5.90 4.40
C ALA A 141 -1.57 5.14 3.61
N HIS A 142 -1.86 5.62 2.40
CA HIS A 142 -2.59 4.88 1.39
C HIS A 142 -1.60 4.11 0.50
N TYR A 143 -1.50 2.80 0.72
CA TYR A 143 -0.65 1.91 -0.05
C TYR A 143 -1.26 1.58 -1.40
N TYR A 144 -0.42 1.52 -2.43
CA TYR A 144 -0.79 1.15 -3.79
C TYR A 144 0.05 -0.01 -4.35
N ASN A 145 1.07 -0.47 -3.62
CA ASN A 145 1.91 -1.59 -4.03
C ASN A 145 2.47 -2.37 -2.84
N LEU A 146 2.67 -3.68 -3.02
CA LEU A 146 3.27 -4.61 -2.06
C LEU A 146 4.27 -5.51 -2.78
N ILE A 147 5.52 -5.48 -2.33
CA ILE A 147 6.64 -6.19 -2.94
C ILE A 147 7.20 -7.19 -1.92
N GLU A 148 7.14 -8.48 -2.24
CA GLU A 148 7.72 -9.54 -1.40
C GLU A 148 9.24 -9.59 -1.55
N VAL A 149 9.94 -9.55 -0.41
CA VAL A 149 11.40 -9.61 -0.33
C VAL A 149 11.81 -10.70 0.64
N LYS A 150 12.50 -11.73 0.14
CA LYS A 150 13.12 -12.77 0.99
C LYS A 150 14.55 -12.39 1.33
N ASN A 151 14.90 -12.46 2.61
CA ASN A 151 16.26 -12.30 3.10
C ASN A 151 16.53 -13.38 4.16
N GLY A 152 17.22 -14.44 3.74
CA GLY A 152 17.36 -15.65 4.54
C GLY A 152 16.01 -16.34 4.75
N LYS A 153 15.68 -16.62 6.02
CA LYS A 153 14.40 -17.24 6.41
C LYS A 153 13.26 -16.24 6.60
N GLN A 154 13.57 -14.94 6.64
CA GLN A 154 12.58 -13.91 6.86
C GLN A 154 12.01 -13.41 5.52
N THR A 155 10.69 -13.34 5.44
CA THR A 155 9.98 -12.60 4.40
C THR A 155 9.65 -11.20 4.91
N TYR A 156 9.93 -10.21 4.07
CA TYR A 156 9.60 -8.81 4.23
C TYR A 156 8.63 -8.39 3.13
N TYR A 157 7.73 -7.47 3.43
CA TYR A 157 6.76 -6.92 2.47
C TYR A 157 7.01 -5.42 2.37
N THR A 158 7.65 -4.99 1.29
CA THR A 158 7.91 -3.57 1.04
C THR A 158 6.66 -2.94 0.46
N LEU A 159 6.14 -1.93 1.13
CA LEU A 159 4.94 -1.20 0.77
C LEU A 159 5.31 0.14 0.16
N LEU A 160 4.67 0.47 -0.96
CA LEU A 160 4.72 1.82 -1.54
C LEU A 160 3.39 2.51 -1.25
N GLY A 161 3.47 3.69 -0.66
CA GLY A 161 2.29 4.44 -0.23
C GLY A 161 2.36 5.92 -0.56
N TRP A 162 1.21 6.57 -0.41
CA TRP A 162 1.00 7.99 -0.51
C TRP A 162 0.35 8.49 0.78
N ASP A 163 0.80 9.64 1.25
CA ASP A 163 0.23 10.38 2.36
C ASP A 163 -0.04 11.81 1.88
N GLY A 164 -1.30 12.22 1.83
CA GLY A 164 -1.69 13.57 1.43
C GLY A 164 -1.22 14.69 2.35
N ASN A 165 -0.67 14.36 3.52
CA ASN A 165 -0.05 15.26 4.50
C ASN A 165 -0.86 16.51 4.89
N ASN A 166 -0.91 17.55 4.04
CA ASN A 166 -1.69 18.78 4.24
C ASN A 166 -1.87 19.55 2.90
N LEU A 167 -2.57 20.69 2.96
CA LEU A 167 -2.87 21.56 1.80
C LEU A 167 -1.66 22.08 1.00
N LEU A 168 -0.43 21.96 1.49
CA LEU A 168 0.76 22.51 0.85
C LEU A 168 1.69 21.43 0.27
N THR A 169 1.56 20.20 0.76
CA THR A 169 2.53 19.14 0.45
C THR A 169 1.87 17.78 0.42
N ASN A 170 2.41 16.92 -0.42
CA ASN A 170 2.14 15.50 -0.42
C ASN A 170 3.38 14.72 0.04
N ARG A 171 3.19 13.46 0.40
CA ARG A 171 4.27 12.52 0.71
C ARG A 171 4.13 11.21 -0.05
N LYS A 172 5.23 10.67 -0.54
CA LYS A 172 5.35 9.23 -0.86
C LYS A 172 6.12 8.52 0.23
N VAL A 173 5.75 7.27 0.48
CA VAL A 173 6.27 6.45 1.57
C VAL A 173 6.80 5.13 1.01
N ILE A 174 8.01 4.76 1.42
CA ILE A 174 8.48 3.37 1.34
C ILE A 174 8.61 2.84 2.75
N GLU A 175 7.89 1.77 3.06
CA GLU A 175 7.88 1.13 4.37
C GLU A 175 8.01 -0.38 4.24
N VAL A 176 8.54 -1.05 5.25
CA VAL A 176 8.73 -2.50 5.20
C VAL A 176 7.98 -3.15 6.36
N LEU A 177 6.96 -3.93 6.03
CA LEU A 177 6.21 -4.77 6.95
C LEU A 177 6.88 -6.13 7.08
N TYR A 178 6.97 -6.66 8.30
CA TYR A 178 7.38 -8.05 8.55
C TYR A 178 6.79 -8.56 9.87
N PHE A 179 6.89 -9.86 10.08
CA PHE A 179 6.50 -10.50 11.34
C PHE A 179 7.75 -11.04 12.02
N ASN A 180 7.88 -10.80 13.32
CA ASN A 180 8.96 -11.40 14.11
C ASN A 180 8.63 -12.84 14.51
N ASN A 181 9.53 -13.47 15.26
CA ASN A 181 9.37 -14.87 15.71
C ASN A 181 8.16 -15.08 16.64
N ASN A 182 7.69 -14.02 17.32
CA ASN A 182 6.50 -14.04 18.18
C ASN A 182 5.22 -13.73 17.40
N ASN A 183 5.29 -13.71 16.06
CA ASN A 183 4.20 -13.37 15.18
C ASN A 183 3.69 -11.92 15.28
N GLU A 184 4.44 -11.02 15.92
CA GLU A 184 4.09 -9.61 16.00
C GLU A 184 4.37 -8.92 14.67
N LEU A 185 3.41 -8.09 14.21
CA LEU A 185 3.57 -7.24 13.05
C LEU A 185 4.45 -6.03 13.39
N LEU A 186 5.53 -5.86 12.61
CA LEU A 186 6.47 -4.75 12.72
C LEU A 186 6.61 -4.02 11.39
N LEU A 187 6.81 -2.71 11.48
CA LEU A 187 6.96 -1.79 10.34
C LEU A 187 8.28 -1.02 10.46
N GLY A 188 9.08 -1.05 9.40
CA GLY A 188 10.41 -0.46 9.37
C GLY A 188 11.48 -1.51 9.67
N ALA A 189 11.84 -2.30 8.66
CA ALA A 189 12.96 -3.23 8.71
C ALA A 189 14.25 -2.57 8.19
N SER A 190 15.39 -2.95 8.77
CA SER A 190 16.72 -2.45 8.35
C SER A 190 17.26 -3.15 7.09
N ILE A 191 16.48 -3.17 6.01
CA ILE A 191 16.85 -3.81 4.73
C ILE A 191 17.27 -2.81 3.65
N PHE A 192 17.27 -1.51 3.94
CA PHE A 192 17.84 -0.50 3.05
C PHE A 192 19.35 -0.33 3.28
N LYS A 193 20.08 -0.13 2.19
CA LYS A 193 21.51 0.15 2.16
C LYS A 193 21.75 1.40 1.35
N SER A 194 22.21 2.44 2.03
CA SER A 194 22.56 3.73 1.48
C SER A 194 23.96 4.11 2.00
N LYS A 195 24.68 4.97 1.24
CA LYS A 195 25.92 5.60 1.72
C LYS A 195 25.66 6.58 2.88
N GLN A 196 24.42 7.05 3.02
CA GLN A 196 23.98 7.90 4.13
C GLN A 196 23.66 7.07 5.38
N LYS A 197 22.99 7.69 6.36
CA LYS A 197 22.56 7.00 7.59
C LYS A 197 21.59 5.85 7.26
N PRO A 198 21.64 4.74 8.01
CA PRO A 198 20.72 3.63 7.81
C PRO A 198 19.28 4.07 8.17
N GLN A 199 18.40 4.12 7.16
CA GLN A 199 16.98 4.37 7.32
C GLN A 199 16.16 3.07 7.20
N LYS A 200 15.02 3.03 7.87
CA LYS A 200 14.05 1.92 7.88
C LYS A 200 12.78 2.25 7.09
N ARG A 201 12.53 3.53 6.83
CA ARG A 201 11.41 4.08 6.08
C ARG A 201 11.87 5.34 5.37
N TYR A 202 11.44 5.53 4.14
CA TYR A 202 11.73 6.73 3.34
C TYR A 202 10.45 7.52 3.16
N LEU A 203 10.51 8.82 3.48
CA LEU A 203 9.43 9.77 3.30
C LEU A 203 9.88 10.86 2.32
N PHE A 204 9.22 10.94 1.17
CA PHE A 204 9.50 11.95 0.16
C PHE A 204 8.40 13.00 0.22
N GLU A 205 8.69 14.16 0.82
CA GLU A 205 7.75 15.28 0.91
C GLU A 205 7.98 16.29 -0.21
N TYR A 206 6.93 16.61 -0.96
CA TYR A 206 6.97 17.43 -2.16
C TYR A 206 5.78 18.37 -2.22
N ALA A 207 5.88 19.42 -3.04
CA ALA A 207 4.81 20.40 -3.26
C ALA A 207 3.50 19.72 -3.67
N ASP A 208 2.36 20.19 -3.15
CA ASP A 208 1.05 19.60 -3.48
C ASP A 208 0.79 19.55 -5.00
N GLU A 209 1.16 20.63 -5.70
CA GLU A 209 0.97 20.78 -7.14
C GLU A 209 1.93 19.93 -8.00
N ALA A 210 2.94 19.30 -7.40
CA ALA A 210 3.94 18.53 -8.13
C ALA A 210 3.56 17.05 -8.31
N ASN A 211 3.92 16.48 -9.46
CA ASN A 211 3.67 15.08 -9.77
C ASN A 211 4.91 14.23 -9.46
N PHE A 212 5.01 13.69 -8.24
CA PHE A 212 6.11 12.81 -7.84
C PHE A 212 5.78 11.33 -8.06
N THR A 213 6.66 10.64 -8.77
CA THR A 213 6.59 9.22 -9.12
C THR A 213 7.37 8.37 -8.11
N LEU A 214 6.76 7.27 -7.66
CA LEU A 214 7.40 6.20 -6.89
C LEU A 214 6.81 4.88 -7.37
N ASN A 215 7.60 4.05 -8.05
CA ASN A 215 7.09 2.83 -8.68
C ASN A 215 8.08 1.67 -8.61
N TYR A 216 7.56 0.45 -8.53
CA TYR A 216 8.37 -0.75 -8.62
C TYR A 216 8.39 -1.29 -10.04
N ASN A 217 9.59 -1.50 -10.56
CA ASN A 217 9.84 -2.24 -11.79
C ASN A 217 10.21 -3.68 -11.44
N GLU A 218 9.31 -4.62 -11.71
CA GLU A 218 9.52 -6.05 -11.42
C GLU A 218 10.67 -6.67 -12.21
N LYS A 219 10.85 -6.26 -13.48
CA LYS A 219 11.88 -6.81 -14.38
C LYS A 219 13.28 -6.46 -13.86
N GLU A 220 13.48 -5.18 -13.54
CA GLU A 220 14.76 -4.66 -13.02
C GLU A 220 14.91 -4.86 -11.52
N ARG A 221 13.82 -5.23 -10.84
CA ARG A 221 13.73 -5.37 -9.38
C ARG A 221 14.16 -4.08 -8.67
N CYS A 222 13.71 -2.94 -9.21
CA CYS A 222 14.05 -1.60 -8.71
C CYS A 222 12.79 -0.85 -8.29
N ILE A 223 12.83 -0.19 -7.14
CA ILE A 223 11.91 0.90 -6.82
C ILE A 223 12.53 2.17 -7.38
N ILE A 224 11.90 2.78 -8.39
CA ILE A 224 12.38 3.99 -9.08
C ILE A 224 11.50 5.16 -8.65
N PHE A 225 12.11 6.29 -8.38
CA PHE A 225 11.41 7.49 -7.96
C PHE A 225 12.10 8.76 -8.44
N ASP A 226 11.34 9.84 -8.53
CA ASP A 226 11.88 11.13 -8.93
C ASP A 226 12.88 11.65 -7.90
N HIS A 227 13.90 12.37 -8.35
CA HIS A 227 14.74 13.16 -7.45
C HIS A 227 14.04 14.48 -7.12
N LEU A 228 13.99 14.85 -5.83
CA LEU A 228 13.38 16.10 -5.38
C LEU A 228 14.43 17.18 -5.19
N SER A 229 14.24 18.30 -5.89
CA SER A 229 15.04 19.51 -5.73
C SER A 229 14.15 20.70 -5.40
N PRO A 230 14.64 21.67 -4.59
CA PRO A 230 13.90 22.91 -4.37
C PRO A 230 13.89 23.75 -5.65
N ILE A 231 12.78 24.43 -5.96
CA ILE A 231 12.68 25.31 -7.15
C ILE A 231 13.71 26.46 -7.15
N SER A 232 14.26 26.82 -5.99
CA SER A 232 15.39 27.73 -5.86
C SER A 232 16.23 27.40 -4.62
N SER A 233 17.51 27.77 -4.63
CA SER A 233 18.45 27.48 -3.53
C SER A 233 18.02 28.07 -2.18
N GLY A 234 17.29 29.19 -2.20
CA GLY A 234 16.75 29.84 -1.00
C GLY A 234 15.59 29.08 -0.33
N LEU A 235 15.03 28.06 -0.99
CA LEU A 235 13.86 27.31 -0.52
C LEU A 235 14.16 25.86 -0.14
N LYS A 236 15.45 25.51 0.01
CA LYS A 236 15.91 24.15 0.37
C LYS A 236 15.31 23.57 1.65
N ASP A 237 14.89 24.43 2.59
CA ASP A 237 14.33 24.01 3.88
C ASP A 237 12.79 24.02 3.87
N VAL A 238 12.15 24.39 2.76
CA VAL A 238 10.70 24.51 2.62
C VAL A 238 10.16 23.44 1.67
N LYS A 239 9.59 22.37 2.24
CA LYS A 239 9.14 21.18 1.47
C LYS A 239 8.02 21.46 0.47
N ALA A 240 7.20 22.47 0.72
CA ALA A 240 6.18 22.96 -0.22
C ALA A 240 6.74 23.49 -1.56
N TYR A 241 8.06 23.65 -1.67
CA TYR A 241 8.75 24.11 -2.87
C TYR A 241 9.70 23.06 -3.47
N HIS A 242 9.63 21.81 -3.01
CA HIS A 242 10.39 20.70 -3.59
C HIS A 242 9.57 20.04 -4.69
N VAL A 243 10.18 19.89 -5.86
CA VAL A 243 9.55 19.32 -7.06
C VAL A 243 10.51 18.33 -7.73
N PRO A 244 10.01 17.37 -8.52
CA PRO A 244 10.84 16.56 -9.40
C PRO A 244 11.71 17.41 -10.32
N ASP A 245 13.01 17.14 -10.40
CA ASP A 245 13.92 17.85 -11.32
C ASP A 245 14.16 17.16 -12.67
N GLY A 246 13.46 16.04 -12.88
CA GLY A 246 13.55 15.23 -14.09
C GLY A 246 14.64 14.15 -14.07
N SER A 247 15.44 14.09 -13.01
CA SER A 247 16.31 12.94 -12.71
C SER A 247 15.60 11.94 -11.79
N PHE A 248 16.16 10.72 -11.71
CA PHE A 248 15.58 9.64 -10.93
C PHE A 248 16.63 9.03 -10.01
N ASP A 249 16.19 8.58 -8.85
CA ASP A 249 16.94 7.69 -7.98
C ASP A 249 16.26 6.31 -7.94
N ALA A 250 16.97 5.31 -7.42
CA ALA A 250 16.41 3.98 -7.29
C ALA A 250 16.87 3.23 -6.03
N PHE A 251 16.02 2.32 -5.56
CA PHE A 251 16.41 1.20 -4.71
C PHE A 251 16.40 -0.08 -5.52
N LYS A 252 17.56 -0.67 -5.77
CA LYS A 252 17.71 -1.96 -6.45
C LYS A 252 17.73 -3.11 -5.46
N LEU A 253 16.95 -4.15 -5.71
CA LEU A 253 16.87 -5.31 -4.83
C LEU A 253 18.02 -6.30 -5.07
N GLU A 254 18.97 -6.35 -4.15
CA GLU A 254 20.12 -7.27 -4.21
C GLU A 254 20.26 -8.07 -2.91
N LYS A 255 20.31 -9.40 -3.01
CA LYS A 255 20.49 -10.32 -1.87
C LYS A 255 19.56 -10.01 -0.67
N GLY A 256 18.29 -9.72 -0.97
CA GLY A 256 17.27 -9.43 0.05
C GLY A 256 17.36 -8.04 0.70
N LYS A 257 18.10 -7.11 0.08
CA LYS A 257 18.28 -5.73 0.55
C LYS A 257 18.05 -4.73 -0.58
N TRP A 258 17.52 -3.58 -0.23
CA TRP A 258 17.32 -2.44 -1.13
C TRP A 258 18.58 -1.57 -1.15
N ILE A 259 19.31 -1.58 -2.25
CA ILE A 259 20.54 -0.81 -2.45
C ILE A 259 20.20 0.50 -3.15
N PHE A 260 20.52 1.63 -2.51
CA PHE A 260 20.31 2.96 -3.08
C PHE A 260 21.29 3.22 -4.24
N ILE A 261 20.76 3.73 -5.34
CA ILE A 261 21.47 4.16 -6.54
C ILE A 261 21.00 5.57 -6.85
N SER A 262 21.92 6.53 -6.84
CA SER A 262 21.63 7.90 -7.29
C SER A 262 21.74 8.02 -8.81
N ASP A 263 21.06 9.00 -9.39
CA ASP A 263 21.13 9.33 -10.82
C ASP A 263 20.86 8.11 -11.72
N TYR A 264 19.84 7.34 -11.37
CA TYR A 264 19.45 6.14 -12.08
C TYR A 264 18.92 6.49 -13.48
N ASP A 265 19.60 6.00 -14.54
CA ASP A 265 19.13 6.21 -15.91
C ASP A 265 17.92 5.31 -16.23
N ALA A 266 16.73 5.86 -15.96
CA ALA A 266 15.46 5.21 -16.26
C ALA A 266 15.20 5.03 -17.78
N ARG A 267 15.96 5.69 -18.67
CA ARG A 267 15.77 5.62 -20.14
C ARG A 267 16.38 4.37 -20.76
N LEU A 268 17.17 3.60 -20.00
CA LEU A 268 17.92 2.48 -20.53
C LEU A 268 17.05 1.36 -21.12
N GLU A 269 15.71 1.35 -20.95
CA GLU A 269 14.83 0.54 -21.82
C GLU A 269 13.46 1.16 -22.16
N LYS A 270 13.10 1.02 -23.44
CA LYS A 270 12.01 1.64 -24.26
C LYS A 270 10.56 1.63 -23.74
N ASN A 271 10.25 1.10 -22.56
CA ASN A 271 8.87 0.84 -22.13
C ASN A 271 8.29 1.83 -21.10
N ILE A 272 9.09 2.80 -20.64
CA ILE A 272 8.66 3.75 -19.62
C ILE A 272 7.74 4.82 -20.23
N LYS A 273 8.09 5.39 -21.40
CA LYS A 273 7.27 6.43 -22.06
C LYS A 273 5.87 5.95 -22.47
N ASP A 274 5.70 4.68 -22.86
CA ASP A 274 4.43 4.16 -23.39
C ASP A 274 3.36 3.89 -22.31
N LYS A 275 3.76 3.77 -21.03
CA LYS A 275 2.81 3.65 -19.91
C LYS A 275 2.36 5.00 -19.35
N PHE A 276 3.21 6.03 -19.41
CA PHE A 276 2.84 7.38 -18.96
C PHE A 276 1.95 8.13 -19.97
N TYR A 277 2.04 7.83 -21.28
CA TYR A 277 1.19 8.46 -22.31
C TYR A 277 -0.25 7.93 -22.39
N LYS A 278 -0.58 6.79 -21.77
CA LYS A 278 -1.92 6.18 -21.88
C LYS A 278 -2.92 6.67 -20.83
N LEU A 279 -2.50 7.47 -19.85
CA LEU A 279 -3.41 8.04 -18.84
C LEU A 279 -4.05 9.37 -19.27
N GLU A 280 -3.61 9.99 -20.39
CA GLU A 280 -4.13 11.29 -20.88
C GLU A 280 -5.12 11.19 -22.06
N LYS A 281 -5.93 10.14 -22.13
CA LYS A 281 -7.09 10.15 -23.04
C LYS A 281 -8.39 9.95 -22.29
N THR A 282 -8.78 10.96 -21.53
CA THR A 282 -10.20 11.23 -21.28
C THR A 282 -10.87 11.57 -22.62
N PRO A 283 -12.05 11.03 -22.95
CA PRO A 283 -12.74 11.38 -24.17
C PRO A 283 -13.13 12.87 -24.13
N GLN A 284 -12.85 13.60 -25.22
CA GLN A 284 -13.42 14.93 -25.39
C GLN A 284 -14.95 14.81 -25.47
N PRO A 285 -15.72 15.70 -24.83
CA PRO A 285 -17.16 15.72 -24.97
C PRO A 285 -17.51 16.05 -26.43
N ASN A 286 -18.30 15.19 -27.06
CA ASN A 286 -18.86 15.46 -28.38
C ASN A 286 -19.73 16.73 -28.31
N LYS A 287 -19.57 17.57 -29.35
CA LYS A 287 -20.42 18.72 -29.66
C LYS A 287 -21.90 18.33 -29.78
#